data_AF-A0A431IJE7-F1
#
_entry.id   AF-A0A431IJE7-F1
#
_cell.length_a   1.000
_cell.length_b   1.000
_cell.length_c   1.000
_cell.angle_alpha   90.00
_cell.angle_beta   90.00
_cell.angle_gamma   90.00
#
_symmetry.space_group_name_H-M   'P 1'
#
loop_
_entity.id
_entity.type
_entity.pdbx_description
1 polymer ?
#
loop_
_entity_poly.entity_id
_entity_poly.type
_entity_poly.pdbx_seq_one_letter_code
_entity_poly.pdbx_strand_id
1 'polypeptide(L)'
;MKSLIEEASTIGKAIEKAWERAGKPQSFSIKVFENPEYGFLGITKRYGKIALFFEEAILHDPIKKNTTSAGDFKKNKLPKHQLKNEASVRPKEKHKKEASSFEGKEDTQYIQSIGLQNQKEKNSSMLPGELDHKKEPLKKQHPQYIWTNSMVAHANGIIKQMIHLMGRPDVHFTIQSEHPNLKVIFDGLLVNEPKKEYAFYKHFAHIIITSLRTKFKTEFKHLRLVLSRE
;
A
#
# COMPACT_ATOMS: atom_id res chain seq x y z
N MET A 1 8.85 -37.36 21.31
CA MET A 1 8.98 -36.25 20.35
C MET A 1 7.75 -35.36 20.49
N LYS A 2 7.91 -34.07 20.78
CA LYS A 2 6.80 -33.11 20.93
C LYS A 2 6.60 -32.33 19.62
N SER A 3 5.38 -31.86 19.38
CA SER A 3 5.04 -31.05 18.22
C SER A 3 4.19 -29.85 18.58
N LEU A 4 4.46 -28.70 17.97
CA LEU A 4 3.68 -27.46 18.10
C LEU A 4 3.26 -26.97 16.72
N ILE A 5 2.00 -26.52 16.58
CA ILE A 5 1.50 -25.92 15.35
C ILE A 5 1.36 -24.41 15.57
N GLU A 6 1.92 -23.62 14.67
CA GLU A 6 1.84 -22.16 14.73
C GLU A 6 1.46 -21.55 13.38
N GLU A 7 0.81 -20.40 13.45
CA GLU A 7 0.35 -19.62 12.31
C GLU A 7 0.92 -18.19 12.36
N ALA A 8 1.43 -17.70 11.23
CA ALA A 8 1.91 -16.32 11.12
C ALA A 8 1.88 -15.79 9.68
N SER A 9 2.11 -14.48 9.53
CA SER A 9 2.03 -13.81 8.21
C SER A 9 3.17 -14.18 7.27
N THR A 10 4.24 -14.77 7.80
CA THR A 10 5.35 -15.36 7.04
C THR A 10 5.76 -16.66 7.72
N ILE A 11 6.34 -17.60 6.96
CA ILE A 11 6.87 -18.85 7.52
C ILE A 11 7.94 -18.58 8.59
N GLY A 12 8.85 -17.63 8.34
CA GLY A 12 9.90 -17.26 9.30
C GLY A 12 9.33 -16.79 10.64
N LYS A 13 8.28 -15.95 10.62
CA LYS A 13 7.60 -15.51 11.86
C LYS A 13 6.90 -16.66 12.59
N ALA A 14 6.37 -17.63 11.85
CA ALA A 14 5.75 -18.81 12.45
C ALA A 14 6.81 -19.70 13.13
N ILE A 15 7.97 -19.87 12.49
CA ILE A 15 9.11 -20.62 13.03
C ILE A 15 9.61 -19.97 14.32
N GLU A 16 9.84 -18.65 14.30
CA GLU A 16 10.33 -17.91 15.46
C GLU A 16 9.39 -18.04 16.67
N LYS A 17 8.08 -17.83 16.45
CA LYS A 17 7.06 -18.04 17.47
C LYS A 17 7.05 -19.48 18.01
N ALA A 18 7.09 -20.47 17.12
CA ALA A 18 7.10 -21.87 17.50
C ALA A 18 8.37 -22.23 18.29
N TRP A 19 9.52 -21.67 17.90
CA TRP A 19 10.81 -21.90 18.55
C TRP A 19 10.87 -21.31 19.95
N GLU A 20 10.36 -20.09 20.13
CA GLU A 20 10.22 -19.47 21.46
C GLU A 20 9.29 -20.28 22.36
N ARG A 21 8.13 -20.71 21.83
CA ARG A 21 7.12 -21.49 22.56
C ARG A 21 7.59 -22.92 22.88
N ALA A 22 8.49 -23.47 22.08
CA ALA A 22 9.17 -24.75 22.30
C ALA A 22 10.30 -24.68 23.35
N GLY A 23 10.60 -23.49 23.90
CA GLY A 23 11.71 -23.33 24.85
C GLY A 23 13.08 -23.26 24.18
N LYS A 24 13.14 -22.80 22.92
CA LYS A 24 14.37 -22.64 22.13
C LYS A 24 15.19 -23.93 22.01
N PRO A 25 14.60 -25.03 21.48
CA PRO A 25 15.33 -26.27 21.28
C PRO A 25 16.55 -26.06 20.37
N GLN A 26 17.63 -26.78 20.65
CA GLN A 26 18.86 -26.73 19.84
C GLN A 26 18.67 -27.41 18.48
N SER A 27 17.88 -28.47 18.43
CA SER A 27 17.53 -29.21 17.22
C SER A 27 16.01 -29.30 17.09
N PHE A 28 15.51 -29.04 15.87
CA PHE A 28 14.10 -29.14 15.54
C PHE A 28 13.92 -29.43 14.05
N SER A 29 12.76 -29.96 13.68
CA SER A 29 12.33 -30.18 12.30
C SER A 29 11.03 -29.42 12.04
N ILE A 30 10.88 -28.88 10.82
CA ILE A 30 9.70 -28.11 10.44
C ILE A 30 8.95 -28.82 9.32
N LYS A 31 7.63 -28.90 9.44
CA LYS A 31 6.73 -29.27 8.35
C LYS A 31 5.81 -28.10 8.03
N VAL A 32 5.86 -27.61 6.80
CA VAL A 32 4.95 -26.56 6.33
C VAL A 32 3.66 -27.21 5.84
N PHE A 33 2.51 -26.80 6.38
CA PHE A 33 1.20 -27.27 5.94
C PHE A 33 0.58 -26.33 4.92
N GLU A 34 0.72 -25.02 5.15
CA GLU A 34 0.15 -23.99 4.29
C GLU A 34 1.16 -22.87 4.08
N ASN A 35 1.37 -22.49 2.82
CA ASN A 35 2.17 -21.33 2.46
C ASN A 35 1.32 -20.06 2.63
N PRO A 36 1.90 -18.94 3.13
CA PRO A 36 1.17 -17.69 3.25
C PRO A 36 0.80 -17.15 1.86
N GLU A 37 -0.43 -16.67 1.71
CA GLU A 37 -0.89 -15.98 0.50
C GLU A 37 -0.89 -14.47 0.74
N TYR A 38 -0.24 -13.71 -0.14
CA TYR A 38 -0.19 -12.26 -0.07
C TYR A 38 -1.12 -11.63 -1.12
N GLY A 39 -1.90 -10.64 -0.70
CA GLY A 39 -2.69 -9.82 -1.60
C GLY A 39 -1.88 -8.70 -2.26
N PHE A 40 -2.58 -7.90 -3.07
CA PHE A 40 -2.05 -6.87 -3.95
C PHE A 40 -1.29 -5.70 -3.28
N LEU A 41 -1.29 -5.60 -1.95
CA LEU A 41 -0.57 -4.57 -1.21
C LEU A 41 0.42 -5.16 -0.19
N GLY A 42 0.80 -6.44 -0.36
CA GLY A 42 1.58 -7.16 0.65
C GLY A 42 0.81 -7.46 1.94
N ILE A 43 -0.50 -7.20 1.95
CA ILE A 43 -1.40 -7.59 3.05
C ILE A 43 -1.61 -9.10 2.95
N THR A 44 -1.29 -9.82 4.02
CA THR A 44 -1.51 -11.27 4.09
C THR A 44 -3.00 -11.57 4.01
N LYS A 45 -3.40 -12.33 2.98
CA LYS A 45 -4.77 -12.82 2.78
C LYS A 45 -5.00 -14.11 3.55
N ARG A 46 -4.00 -14.99 3.59
CA ARG A 46 -3.99 -16.22 4.38
C ARG A 46 -2.65 -16.38 5.09
N TYR A 47 -2.72 -16.69 6.38
CA TYR A 47 -1.55 -16.96 7.19
C TYR A 47 -0.92 -18.29 6.78
N GLY A 48 0.40 -18.37 6.89
CA GLY A 48 1.10 -19.64 6.74
C GLY A 48 0.97 -20.48 8.01
N LYS A 49 0.86 -21.79 7.87
CA LYS A 49 0.76 -22.76 8.97
C LYS A 49 1.93 -23.73 8.93
N ILE A 50 2.60 -23.91 10.06
CA ILE A 50 3.70 -24.88 10.22
C ILE A 50 3.48 -25.77 11.44
N ALA A 51 4.09 -26.96 11.45
CA ALA A 51 4.42 -27.68 12.66
C ALA A 51 5.93 -27.67 12.91
N LEU A 52 6.31 -27.43 14.16
CA LEU A 52 7.66 -27.60 14.67
C LEU A 52 7.71 -28.86 15.54
N PHE A 53 8.57 -29.79 15.17
CA PHE A 53 8.84 -31.04 15.88
C PHE A 53 10.18 -30.93 16.58
N PHE A 54 10.23 -31.28 17.87
CA PHE A 54 11.46 -31.21 18.65
C PHE A 54 11.51 -32.30 19.71
N GLU A 55 12.73 -32.64 20.11
CA GLU A 55 12.96 -33.44 21.30
C GLU A 55 13.04 -32.50 22.49
N GLU A 56 12.26 -32.80 23.53
CA GLU A 56 12.36 -32.08 24.78
C GLU A 56 13.71 -32.49 25.38
N ALA A 57 14.69 -31.58 25.27
CA ALA A 57 15.90 -31.72 26.05
C ALA A 57 15.45 -31.70 27.50
N ILE A 58 15.47 -32.88 28.14
CA ILE A 58 15.36 -33.00 29.57
C ILE A 58 16.63 -32.32 30.09
N LEU A 59 16.56 -31.01 30.26
CA LEU A 59 17.49 -30.28 31.08
C LEU A 59 17.28 -30.86 32.48
N HIS A 60 17.97 -31.96 32.75
CA HIS A 60 18.35 -32.33 34.09
C HIS A 60 19.17 -31.16 34.61
N ASP A 61 18.50 -30.12 35.07
CA ASP A 61 19.11 -29.16 35.96
C ASP A 61 19.68 -29.99 37.12
N PRO A 62 21.00 -30.05 37.32
CA PRO A 62 21.51 -30.63 38.54
C PRO A 62 21.00 -29.72 39.66
N ILE A 63 20.00 -30.23 40.38
CA ILE A 63 19.37 -29.62 41.54
C ILE A 63 20.51 -29.26 42.52
N LYS A 64 20.97 -28.01 42.48
CA LYS A 64 21.72 -27.43 43.59
C LYS A 64 20.73 -27.22 44.72
N LYS A 65 20.55 -28.27 45.53
CA LYS A 65 19.98 -28.19 46.87
C LYS A 65 20.87 -27.26 47.70
N ASN A 66 20.53 -25.99 47.77
CA ASN A 66 20.94 -25.14 48.86
C ASN A 66 19.69 -24.70 49.62
N THR A 67 19.73 -25.09 50.89
CA THR A 67 18.78 -24.96 51.99
C THR A 67 18.55 -23.51 52.42
N THR A 68 17.38 -23.31 53.07
CA THR A 68 17.03 -22.24 54.04
C THR A 68 17.03 -20.81 53.48
N SER A 69 15.96 -20.02 53.58
CA SER A 69 15.23 -19.70 54.81
C SER A 69 13.80 -19.23 54.55
N ALA A 70 12.94 -19.50 55.51
CA ALA A 70 11.61 -18.93 55.66
C ALA A 70 11.63 -17.40 55.62
N GLY A 71 10.74 -16.81 54.84
CA GLY A 71 10.52 -15.37 54.77
C GLY A 71 9.13 -15.10 54.22
N ASP A 72 8.23 -14.75 55.12
CA ASP A 72 6.84 -14.34 54.91
C ASP A 72 6.63 -13.47 53.66
N PHE A 73 5.79 -13.93 52.73
CA PHE A 73 5.17 -13.04 51.75
C PHE A 73 3.64 -13.16 51.75
N LYS A 74 3.08 -12.10 52.33
CA LYS A 74 1.71 -11.60 52.30
C LYS A 74 0.91 -11.98 51.05
N LYS A 75 -0.28 -12.52 51.32
CA LYS A 75 -1.47 -12.54 50.46
C LYS A 75 -1.70 -11.17 49.81
N ASN A 76 -1.60 -11.10 48.48
CA ASN A 76 -2.29 -10.07 47.70
C ASN A 76 -3.38 -10.72 46.86
N LYS A 77 -4.61 -10.30 47.14
CA LYS A 77 -5.85 -10.67 46.47
C LYS A 77 -5.81 -10.25 45.00
N LEU A 78 -6.12 -11.20 44.13
CA LEU A 78 -6.41 -10.95 42.72
C LEU A 78 -7.86 -10.41 42.59
N PRO A 79 -8.12 -9.34 41.81
CA PRO A 79 -9.48 -8.92 41.50
C PRO A 79 -10.08 -9.82 40.40
N LYS A 80 -11.22 -10.44 40.71
CA LYS A 80 -12.10 -11.10 39.74
C LYS A 80 -12.75 -10.03 38.87
N HIS A 81 -12.30 -9.87 37.61
CA HIS A 81 -13.08 -9.16 36.62
C HIS A 81 -14.11 -10.12 36.00
N GLN A 82 -15.37 -9.91 36.37
CA GLN A 82 -16.53 -10.53 35.75
C GLN A 82 -16.68 -9.99 34.33
N LEU A 83 -16.58 -10.88 33.33
CA LEU A 83 -17.11 -10.64 31.99
C LEU A 83 -18.55 -11.15 31.98
N LYS A 84 -19.46 -10.22 32.29
CA LYS A 84 -20.90 -10.34 32.08
C LYS A 84 -21.24 -9.47 30.87
N ASN A 85 -21.83 -10.08 29.84
CA ASN A 85 -22.64 -9.48 28.76
C ASN A 85 -23.06 -10.67 27.89
N GLU A 86 -24.01 -11.49 28.32
CA GLU A 86 -25.46 -11.28 28.17
C GLU A 86 -25.86 -10.91 26.73
N ALA A 87 -26.46 -11.91 26.09
CA ALA A 87 -27.17 -11.83 24.84
C ALA A 87 -28.35 -10.84 24.94
N SER A 88 -28.52 -10.03 23.90
CA SER A 88 -29.81 -9.43 23.58
C SER A 88 -30.24 -9.91 22.20
N VAL A 89 -31.04 -10.96 22.24
CA VAL A 89 -31.98 -11.36 21.19
C VAL A 89 -33.13 -10.37 21.23
N ARG A 90 -33.50 -9.76 20.10
CA ARG A 90 -34.91 -9.45 19.70
C ARG A 90 -34.99 -8.86 18.27
N PRO A 91 -36.18 -8.87 17.63
CA PRO A 91 -36.35 -9.46 16.30
C PRO A 91 -36.93 -8.51 15.25
N LYS A 92 -36.90 -8.97 13.99
CA LYS A 92 -37.83 -8.71 12.86
C LYS A 92 -38.46 -7.31 12.77
N GLU A 93 -38.12 -6.59 11.70
CA GLU A 93 -39.12 -5.78 11.00
C GLU A 93 -38.99 -5.97 9.49
N LYS A 94 -40.09 -6.49 8.91
CA LYS A 94 -40.33 -6.59 7.48
C LYS A 94 -40.79 -5.21 7.01
N HIS A 95 -40.04 -4.57 6.12
CA HIS A 95 -40.63 -3.58 5.21
C HIS A 95 -40.49 -4.05 3.77
N LYS A 96 -41.64 -4.51 3.28
CA LYS A 96 -42.02 -4.69 1.88
C LYS A 96 -42.40 -3.29 1.35
N LYS A 97 -42.25 -3.09 0.03
CA LYS A 97 -42.54 -1.90 -0.80
C LYS A 97 -41.29 -1.06 -1.07
N GLU A 98 -41.03 -0.58 -2.28
CA GLU A 98 -41.85 -0.43 -3.48
C GLU A 98 -40.88 -0.31 -4.67
N ALA A 99 -41.33 -0.74 -5.84
CA ALA A 99 -40.66 -0.46 -7.10
C ALA A 99 -40.76 1.05 -7.39
N SER A 100 -39.63 1.69 -7.65
CA SER A 100 -39.61 2.94 -8.38
C SER A 100 -38.44 2.93 -9.36
N SER A 101 -38.82 2.93 -10.63
CA SER A 101 -37.99 3.25 -11.77
C SER A 101 -37.39 4.64 -11.56
N PHE A 102 -36.08 4.76 -11.69
CA PHE A 102 -35.41 6.06 -11.82
C PHE A 102 -34.51 6.03 -13.05
N GLU A 103 -35.11 6.36 -14.19
CA GLU A 103 -34.42 7.00 -15.29
C GLU A 103 -34.05 8.43 -14.87
N GLY A 104 -32.78 8.77 -14.97
CA GLY A 104 -32.26 10.11 -14.68
C GLY A 104 -30.77 10.12 -14.96
N LYS A 105 -30.40 10.27 -16.23
CA LYS A 105 -30.01 11.54 -16.85
C LYS A 105 -28.59 11.97 -16.46
N GLU A 106 -27.78 11.98 -17.50
CA GLU A 106 -26.44 12.53 -17.59
C GLU A 106 -26.46 13.99 -17.14
N ASP A 107 -25.72 14.32 -16.09
CA ASP A 107 -25.31 15.69 -15.81
C ASP A 107 -23.79 15.77 -15.85
N THR A 108 -23.33 15.97 -17.08
CA THR A 108 -21.99 16.42 -17.44
C THR A 108 -21.92 17.92 -17.18
N GLN A 109 -21.58 18.33 -15.97
CA GLN A 109 -21.24 19.74 -15.68
C GLN A 109 -20.09 19.83 -14.69
N TYR A 110 -18.86 19.86 -15.21
CA TYR A 110 -17.82 20.70 -14.62
C TYR A 110 -16.66 20.86 -15.63
N ILE A 111 -16.48 22.10 -16.09
CA ILE A 111 -15.25 22.79 -16.53
C ILE A 111 -15.66 23.82 -17.59
N GLN A 112 -16.07 24.99 -17.14
CA GLN A 112 -16.06 26.23 -17.94
C GLN A 112 -15.79 27.39 -17.00
N SER A 113 -14.56 27.92 -17.08
CA SER A 113 -14.16 29.32 -16.83
C SER A 113 -12.65 29.38 -16.56
N ILE A 114 -11.83 29.25 -17.61
CA ILE A 114 -10.51 29.89 -17.61
C ILE A 114 -10.74 31.26 -18.23
N GLY A 115 -10.79 32.27 -17.37
CA GLY A 115 -10.87 33.67 -17.76
C GLY A 115 -9.64 34.11 -18.54
N LEU A 116 -9.89 34.60 -19.76
CA LEU A 116 -9.08 35.60 -20.44
C LEU A 116 -9.11 36.91 -19.64
N GLN A 117 -7.95 37.53 -19.45
CA GLN A 117 -7.64 38.98 -19.26
C GLN A 117 -6.42 39.08 -18.33
N ASN A 118 -5.30 39.73 -18.66
CA ASN A 118 -5.16 41.01 -19.35
C ASN A 118 -3.81 41.09 -20.09
N GLN A 119 -3.88 41.51 -21.35
CA GLN A 119 -2.82 42.29 -21.98
C GLN A 119 -2.91 43.71 -21.42
N LYS A 120 -1.82 44.21 -20.86
CA LYS A 120 -1.64 45.65 -20.66
C LYS A 120 -0.24 46.01 -21.14
N GLU A 121 -0.18 46.31 -22.43
CA GLU A 121 0.87 47.14 -23.00
C GLU A 121 0.81 48.54 -22.36
N LYS A 122 1.94 49.04 -21.90
CA LYS A 122 2.18 50.48 -21.90
C LYS A 122 3.66 50.78 -22.10
N ASN A 123 3.97 51.21 -23.31
CA ASN A 123 5.18 51.92 -23.72
C ASN A 123 5.37 53.21 -22.91
N SER A 124 6.61 53.56 -22.59
CA SER A 124 7.25 54.90 -22.60
C SER A 124 8.64 54.76 -21.95
N SER A 125 9.73 54.73 -22.73
CA SER A 125 10.53 55.87 -23.22
C SER A 125 11.68 56.28 -22.28
N MET A 126 12.90 55.92 -22.70
CA MET A 126 14.23 56.53 -22.53
C MET A 126 14.50 57.54 -21.40
N LEU A 127 15.60 57.29 -20.65
CA LEU A 127 16.81 58.13 -20.61
C LEU A 127 18.03 57.30 -20.14
N PRO A 128 19.26 57.59 -20.60
CA PRO A 128 20.47 56.87 -20.25
C PRO A 128 21.18 57.53 -19.05
N GLY A 129 21.49 56.75 -18.01
CA GLY A 129 22.23 57.25 -16.86
C GLY A 129 22.65 56.15 -15.90
N GLU A 130 23.98 56.01 -15.78
CA GLU A 130 24.75 55.36 -14.71
C GLU A 130 24.67 53.84 -14.54
N LEU A 131 25.81 53.23 -14.93
CA LEU A 131 26.25 51.89 -14.60
C LEU A 131 26.44 51.76 -13.08
N ASP A 132 25.37 51.41 -12.38
CA ASP A 132 25.47 50.84 -11.05
C ASP A 132 25.14 49.34 -11.15
N HIS A 133 26.15 48.49 -10.94
CA HIS A 133 26.05 47.03 -10.99
C HIS A 133 25.24 46.49 -9.80
N LYS A 134 23.94 46.82 -9.79
CA LYS A 134 22.95 46.25 -8.91
C LYS A 134 22.72 44.81 -9.36
N LYS A 135 23.38 43.87 -8.68
CA LYS A 135 23.19 42.41 -8.84
C LYS A 135 21.69 42.10 -8.83
N GLU A 136 21.13 41.89 -10.02
CA GLU A 136 19.76 41.42 -10.18
C GLU A 136 19.62 40.13 -9.36
N PRO A 137 18.63 40.03 -8.46
CA PRO A 137 18.41 38.81 -7.72
C PRO A 137 18.05 37.73 -8.74
N LEU A 138 18.96 36.75 -8.92
CA LEU A 138 18.75 35.54 -9.72
C LEU A 138 17.33 35.04 -9.47
N LYS A 139 16.44 35.27 -10.45
CA LYS A 139 15.08 34.74 -10.44
C LYS A 139 15.24 33.24 -10.29
N LYS A 140 14.85 32.72 -9.12
CA LYS A 140 14.83 31.29 -8.83
C LYS A 140 13.96 30.66 -9.91
N GLN A 141 14.58 30.07 -10.93
CA GLN A 141 13.87 29.35 -11.96
C GLN A 141 13.10 28.26 -11.24
N HIS A 142 11.77 28.33 -11.31
CA HIS A 142 10.93 27.28 -10.74
C HIS A 142 11.39 25.95 -11.36
N PRO A 143 11.60 24.91 -10.54
CA PRO A 143 12.03 23.62 -11.06
C PRO A 143 11.04 23.18 -12.12
N GLN A 144 11.52 23.02 -13.36
CA GLN A 144 10.66 22.56 -14.44
C GLN A 144 10.26 21.12 -14.13
N TYR A 145 8.96 20.91 -13.91
CA TYR A 145 8.39 19.60 -13.64
C TYR A 145 8.35 18.81 -14.95
N ILE A 146 9.44 18.13 -15.28
CA ILE A 146 9.60 17.31 -16.48
C ILE A 146 9.70 15.84 -16.08
N TRP A 147 9.05 14.97 -16.85
CA TRP A 147 9.22 13.52 -16.73
C TRP A 147 10.65 13.14 -17.13
N THR A 148 11.46 12.76 -16.14
CA THR A 148 12.82 12.29 -16.40
C THR A 148 12.81 10.85 -16.92
N ASN A 149 13.82 10.49 -17.73
CA ASN A 149 13.96 9.12 -18.24
C ASN A 149 14.00 8.07 -17.12
N SER A 150 14.53 8.41 -15.94
CA SER A 150 14.55 7.53 -14.78
C SER A 150 13.15 7.29 -14.19
N MET A 151 12.30 8.32 -14.14
CA MET A 151 10.89 8.18 -13.73
C MET A 151 10.11 7.32 -14.73
N VAL A 152 10.29 7.56 -16.03
CA VAL A 152 9.64 6.79 -17.10
C VAL A 152 10.05 5.32 -17.04
N ALA A 153 11.34 5.03 -16.88
CA ALA A 153 11.84 3.66 -16.75
C ALA A 153 11.29 2.95 -15.50
N HIS A 154 11.16 3.66 -14.38
CA HIS A 154 10.57 3.09 -13.16
C HIS A 154 9.07 2.80 -13.33
N ALA A 155 8.32 3.73 -13.92
CA ALA A 155 6.91 3.53 -14.24
C ALA A 155 6.72 2.33 -15.17
N ASN A 156 7.56 2.19 -16.21
CA ASN A 156 7.58 1.04 -17.11
C ASN A 156 7.77 -0.29 -16.35
N GLY A 157 8.73 -0.34 -15.42
CA GLY A 157 8.97 -1.52 -14.59
C GLY A 157 7.76 -1.93 -13.75
N ILE A 158 7.11 -0.96 -13.10
CA ILE A 158 5.88 -1.21 -12.33
C ILE A 158 4.78 -1.75 -13.25
N ILE A 159 4.59 -1.13 -14.43
CA ILE A 159 3.53 -1.53 -15.36
C ILE A 159 3.74 -2.97 -15.83
N LYS A 160 4.95 -3.34 -16.26
CA LYS A 160 5.29 -4.72 -16.64
C LYS A 160 5.02 -5.72 -15.53
N GLN A 161 5.43 -5.38 -14.30
CA GLN A 161 5.21 -6.25 -13.15
C GLN A 161 3.72 -6.46 -12.88
N MET A 162 2.92 -5.40 -12.94
CA MET A 162 1.46 -5.49 -12.73
C MET A 162 0.78 -6.33 -13.81
N ILE A 163 1.13 -6.14 -15.08
CA ILE A 163 0.60 -6.94 -16.19
C ILE A 163 0.93 -8.43 -15.98
N HIS A 164 2.16 -8.73 -15.59
CA HIS A 164 2.58 -10.09 -15.28
C HIS A 164 1.79 -10.69 -14.10
N LEU A 165 1.59 -9.93 -13.02
CA LEU A 165 0.82 -10.37 -11.84
C LEU A 165 -0.66 -10.59 -12.14
N MET A 166 -1.23 -9.88 -13.11
CA MET A 166 -2.60 -10.10 -13.58
C MET A 166 -2.74 -11.35 -14.46
N GLY A 167 -1.64 -12.03 -14.79
CA GLY A 167 -1.67 -13.17 -15.71
C GLY A 167 -1.99 -12.77 -17.14
N ARG A 168 -1.66 -11.53 -17.54
CA ARG A 168 -1.95 -10.97 -18.87
C ARG A 168 -0.67 -10.57 -19.63
N PRO A 169 0.35 -11.44 -19.76
CA PRO A 169 1.60 -11.09 -20.44
C PRO A 169 1.42 -10.83 -21.94
N ASP A 170 0.24 -11.15 -22.49
CA ASP A 170 -0.20 -10.88 -23.85
C ASP A 170 -0.43 -9.39 -24.14
N VAL A 171 -0.70 -8.58 -23.12
CA VAL A 171 -1.01 -7.16 -23.31
C VAL A 171 0.29 -6.36 -23.44
N HIS A 172 0.45 -5.71 -24.59
CA HIS A 172 1.53 -4.75 -24.81
C HIS A 172 1.08 -3.33 -24.47
N PHE A 173 2.06 -2.46 -24.27
CA PHE A 173 1.79 -1.05 -24.03
C PHE A 173 2.92 -0.17 -24.52
N THR A 174 2.55 1.05 -24.88
CA THR A 174 3.48 2.11 -25.28
C THR A 174 3.44 3.23 -24.26
N ILE A 175 4.61 3.76 -23.89
CA ILE A 175 4.72 4.94 -23.01
C ILE A 175 5.20 6.14 -23.84
N GLN A 176 4.48 7.25 -23.76
CA GLN A 176 4.82 8.52 -24.37
C GLN A 176 4.95 9.58 -23.27
N SER A 177 6.08 10.29 -23.23
CA SER A 177 6.31 11.39 -22.29
C SER A 177 6.10 12.73 -23.00
N GLU A 178 5.05 13.44 -22.66
CA GLU A 178 4.70 14.75 -23.24
C GLU A 178 4.43 15.72 -22.10
N HIS A 179 5.28 16.72 -21.83
CA HIS A 179 5.05 17.62 -20.69
C HIS A 179 3.64 18.26 -20.71
N PRO A 180 2.83 18.15 -19.63
CA PRO A 180 3.12 17.57 -18.30
C PRO A 180 2.66 16.11 -18.09
N ASN A 181 2.20 15.44 -19.14
CA ASN A 181 1.61 14.11 -19.14
C ASN A 181 2.64 12.99 -19.39
N LEU A 182 2.44 11.87 -18.71
CA LEU A 182 2.98 10.57 -19.10
C LEU A 182 1.80 9.74 -19.57
N LYS A 183 1.74 9.45 -20.87
CA LYS A 183 0.66 8.68 -21.48
C LYS A 183 1.09 7.24 -21.62
N VAL A 184 0.27 6.31 -21.14
CA VAL A 184 0.45 4.87 -21.30
C VAL A 184 -0.74 4.35 -22.08
N ILE A 185 -0.47 3.76 -23.24
CA ILE A 185 -1.48 3.26 -24.16
C ILE A 185 -1.35 1.73 -24.17
N PHE A 186 -2.42 1.04 -23.77
CA PHE A 186 -2.52 -0.41 -23.80
C PHE A 186 -3.18 -0.87 -25.10
N ASP A 187 -2.67 -1.93 -25.70
CA ASP A 187 -3.20 -2.54 -26.94
C ASP A 187 -4.41 -3.47 -26.68
N GLY A 188 -4.62 -3.86 -25.42
CA GLY A 188 -5.62 -4.85 -25.03
C GLY A 188 -6.35 -4.49 -23.73
N LEU A 189 -7.43 -5.23 -23.47
CA LEU A 189 -8.21 -5.11 -22.23
C LEU A 189 -7.41 -5.64 -21.04
N LEU A 190 -7.23 -4.84 -20.00
CA LEU A 190 -6.62 -5.33 -18.74
C LEU A 190 -7.64 -6.04 -17.85
N VAL A 191 -8.91 -5.70 -17.99
CA VAL A 191 -10.03 -6.27 -17.23
C VAL A 191 -11.13 -6.72 -18.20
N ASN A 192 -11.75 -7.87 -17.94
CA ASN A 192 -12.77 -8.45 -18.81
C ASN A 192 -14.01 -7.55 -19.00
N GLU A 193 -14.29 -6.67 -18.04
CA GLU A 193 -15.42 -5.75 -18.06
C GLU A 193 -14.96 -4.31 -18.35
N PRO A 194 -15.33 -3.71 -19.50
CA PRO A 194 -14.92 -2.35 -19.87
C PRO A 194 -15.32 -1.29 -18.85
N LYS A 195 -16.48 -1.47 -18.18
CA LYS A 195 -16.96 -0.54 -17.14
C LYS A 195 -16.03 -0.52 -15.91
N LYS A 196 -15.41 -1.66 -15.58
CA LYS A 196 -14.46 -1.77 -14.46
C LYS A 196 -13.05 -1.34 -14.85
N GLU A 197 -12.74 -1.31 -16.15
CA GLU A 197 -11.43 -0.94 -16.66
C GLU A 197 -11.06 0.51 -16.32
N TYR A 198 -12.01 1.46 -16.43
CA TYR A 198 -11.76 2.84 -16.01
C TYR A 198 -11.43 2.95 -14.51
N ALA A 199 -12.19 2.24 -13.66
CA ALA A 199 -11.92 2.19 -12.24
C ALA A 199 -10.54 1.55 -11.96
N PHE A 200 -10.20 0.49 -12.69
CA PHE A 200 -8.88 -0.14 -12.61
C PHE A 200 -7.77 0.86 -12.97
N TYR A 201 -7.86 1.55 -14.10
CA TYR A 201 -6.89 2.57 -14.52
C TYR A 201 -6.72 3.67 -13.47
N LYS A 202 -7.80 4.14 -12.85
CA LYS A 202 -7.72 5.14 -11.78
C LYS A 202 -6.88 4.66 -10.59
N HIS A 203 -7.13 3.43 -10.10
CA HIS A 203 -6.35 2.85 -9.00
C HIS A 203 -4.91 2.56 -9.41
N PHE A 204 -4.72 2.06 -10.63
CA PHE A 204 -3.40 1.75 -11.16
C PHE A 204 -2.53 3.00 -11.31
N ALA A 205 -3.08 4.09 -11.84
CA ALA A 205 -2.39 5.37 -11.93
C ALA A 205 -1.99 5.89 -10.55
N HIS A 206 -2.88 5.76 -9.55
CA HIS A 206 -2.59 6.14 -8.18
C HIS A 206 -1.40 5.38 -7.59
N ILE A 207 -1.30 4.07 -7.84
CA ILE A 207 -0.19 3.24 -7.36
C ILE A 207 1.12 3.65 -8.02
N ILE A 208 1.13 3.88 -9.33
CA ILE A 208 2.33 4.31 -10.07
C ILE A 208 2.81 5.66 -9.52
N ILE A 209 1.92 6.65 -9.39
CA ILE A 209 2.26 7.97 -8.85
C ILE A 209 2.77 7.87 -7.40
N THR A 210 2.18 7.02 -6.58
CA THR A 210 2.61 6.82 -5.19
C THR A 210 4.00 6.20 -5.13
N SER A 211 4.28 5.17 -5.95
CA SER A 211 5.60 4.54 -6.03
C SER A 211 6.68 5.49 -6.55
N LEU A 212 6.34 6.34 -7.54
CA LEU A 212 7.25 7.37 -8.02
C LEU A 212 7.56 8.41 -6.94
N ARG A 213 6.54 8.84 -6.19
CA ARG A 213 6.70 9.79 -5.08
C ARG A 213 7.62 9.24 -3.99
N THR A 214 7.45 7.99 -3.60
CA THR A 214 8.31 7.36 -2.57
C THR A 214 9.74 7.18 -3.05
N LYS A 215 9.96 6.78 -4.31
CA LYS A 215 11.30 6.54 -4.86
C LYS A 215 12.09 7.82 -5.13
N PHE A 216 11.47 8.83 -5.74
CA PHE A 216 12.18 10.01 -6.23
C PHE A 216 12.07 11.25 -5.31
N LYS A 217 11.30 11.16 -4.20
CA LYS A 217 11.08 12.26 -3.23
C LYS A 217 10.70 13.60 -3.88
N THR A 218 10.07 13.55 -5.04
CA THR A 218 9.71 14.70 -5.86
C THR A 218 8.24 15.02 -5.72
N GLU A 219 7.89 16.30 -5.84
CA GLU A 219 6.49 16.73 -5.86
C GLU A 219 5.90 16.52 -7.26
N PHE A 220 4.89 15.66 -7.37
CA PHE A 220 4.17 15.38 -8.63
C PHE A 220 2.94 16.28 -8.82
N LYS A 221 2.91 17.49 -8.23
CA LYS A 221 1.71 18.35 -8.22
C LYS A 221 1.23 18.74 -9.63
N HIS A 222 2.17 18.90 -10.56
CA HIS A 222 1.88 19.35 -11.92
C HIS A 222 2.03 18.23 -12.97
N LEU A 223 2.52 17.06 -12.58
CA LEU A 223 2.70 15.92 -13.48
C LEU A 223 1.44 15.07 -13.50
N ARG A 224 1.00 14.65 -14.69
CA ARG A 224 -0.19 13.81 -14.87
C ARG A 224 0.18 12.47 -15.49
N LEU A 225 -0.45 11.41 -15.02
CA LEU A 225 -0.35 10.07 -15.61
C LEU A 225 -1.68 9.74 -16.26
N VAL A 226 -1.67 9.47 -17.57
CA VAL A 226 -2.86 9.14 -18.35
C VAL A 226 -2.72 7.70 -18.81
N LEU A 227 -3.65 6.85 -18.38
CA LEU A 227 -3.76 5.47 -18.83
C LEU A 227 -4.94 5.39 -19.79
N SER A 228 -4.71 4.92 -21.01
CA SER A 228 -5.75 4.78 -22.03
C SER A 228 -5.59 3.47 -22.78
N ARG A 229 -6.67 3.04 -23.41
CA ARG A 229 -6.64 1.97 -24.42
C ARG A 229 -6.49 2.60 -25.80
N GLU A 230 -5.84 1.89 -26.72
CA GLU A 230 -5.93 2.18 -28.15
C GLU A 230 -7.36 2.02 -28.69
#